data_AF-A0A7X9IC43-F1
#
_entry.id   AF-A0A7X9IC43-F1
#
_cell.length_a   1.000
_cell.length_b   1.000
_cell.length_c   1.000
_cell.angle_alpha   90.00
_cell.angle_beta   90.00
_cell.angle_gamma   90.00
#
_symmetry.space_group_name_H-M   'P 1'
#
loop_
_entity.id
_entity.type
_entity.pdbx_description
1 polymer ?
#
loop_
_entity_poly.entity_id
_entity_poly.type
_entity_poly.pdbx_seq_one_letter_code
_entity_poly.pdbx_strand_id
1 'polypeptide(L)' 'MNDTISAISTPKGEGGIGIVRLSGSSSLSIIEKIFQPNNPKIKISK' A
#
# COMPACT_ATOMS: atom_id res chain seq x y z
N MET A 1 -18.65 -1.72 10.85
CA MET A 1 -17.71 -0.66 10.40
C MET A 1 -16.34 -1.20 10.72
N ASN A 2 -15.54 -1.57 9.71
CA ASN A 2 -14.20 -2.10 9.94
C ASN A 2 -13.19 -1.03 9.53
N ASP A 3 -12.25 -0.73 10.42
CA ASP A 3 -11.17 0.21 10.14
C ASP A 3 -10.26 -0.29 9.03
N THR A 4 -9.54 0.64 8.40
CA THR A 4 -8.45 0.28 7.49
C THR A 4 -7.16 0.12 8.28
N ILE A 5 -6.57 -1.07 8.22
CA ILE A 5 -5.37 -1.45 8.96
C ILE A 5 -4.17 -1.61 8.03
N SER A 6 -2.96 -1.52 8.58
CA SER A 6 -1.71 -1.78 7.86
C SER A 6 -0.74 -2.62 8.69
N ALA A 7 0.04 -3.49 8.07
CA ALA A 7 1.07 -4.28 8.74
C ALA A 7 2.27 -4.63 7.83
N ILE A 8 3.45 -4.80 8.44
CA ILE A 8 4.61 -5.41 7.77
C ILE A 8 4.29 -6.89 7.54
N SER A 9 4.32 -7.32 6.28
CA SER A 9 3.94 -8.67 5.85
C SER A 9 5.14 -9.58 5.56
N THR A 10 6.35 -9.06 5.71
CA THR A 10 7.62 -9.80 5.57
C THR A 10 8.35 -9.87 6.91
N PRO A 11 9.20 -10.89 7.15
CA PRO A 11 10.05 -10.94 8.33
C PRO A 11 10.93 -9.71 8.47
N LYS A 12 11.32 -9.38 9.71
CA LYS A 12 12.34 -8.37 9.97
C LYS A 12 13.71 -8.87 9.50
N GLY A 13 14.51 -7.96 8.95
CA GLY A 13 15.86 -8.25 8.48
C GLY A 13 16.10 -7.70 7.08
N GLU A 14 17.24 -8.05 6.52
CA GLU A 14 17.66 -7.63 5.19
C GLU A 14 17.11 -8.58 4.12
N GLY A 15 16.70 -8.02 2.98
CA GLY A 15 16.18 -8.77 1.84
C GLY A 15 16.00 -7.86 0.63
N GLY A 16 15.86 -8.44 -0.57
CA GLY A 16 15.70 -7.66 -1.79
C GLY A 16 14.36 -6.90 -1.87
N ILE A 17 13.33 -7.36 -1.14
CA ILE A 17 11.99 -6.77 -1.12
C ILE A 17 11.40 -6.90 0.30
N GLY A 18 10.80 -5.82 0.79
CA GLY A 18 9.91 -5.81 1.96
C GLY A 18 8.47 -5.51 1.53
N ILE A 19 7.49 -6.06 2.24
CA ILE A 19 6.07 -5.86 1.92
C ILE A 19 5.34 -5.23 3.10
N VAL A 20 4.61 -4.13 2.85
CA VAL A 20 3.61 -3.57 3.75
C VAL A 20 2.23 -3.78 3.14
N ARG A 21 1.33 -4.43 3.87
CA ARG A 21 -0.05 -4.71 3.42
C ARG A 21 -1.01 -3.74 4.11
N LEU A 22 -1.93 -3.16 3.33
CA LEU A 22 -3.09 -2.44 3.83
C LEU A 22 -4.36 -3.27 3.58
N SER A 23 -5.35 -3.18 4.46
CA SER A 23 -6.62 -3.89 4.33
C SER A 23 -7.76 -3.08 4.92
N GLY A 24 -8.88 -3.00 4.18
CA GLY A 24 -10.04 -2.19 4.56
C GLY A 24 -10.57 -1.35 3.40
N SER A 25 -11.76 -0.79 3.56
CA SER A 25 -12.46 -0.04 2.52
C SER A 25 -11.72 1.19 2.03
N SER A 26 -10.91 1.82 2.89
CA SER A 26 -10.18 3.05 2.54
C SER A 26 -8.76 2.78 2.00
N SER A 27 -8.34 1.52 1.90
CA SER A 27 -6.95 1.15 1.54
C SER A 27 -6.48 1.79 0.23
N LEU A 28 -7.25 1.66 -0.86
CA LEU A 28 -6.91 2.26 -2.16
C LEU A 28 -6.81 3.78 -2.09
N SER A 29 -7.80 4.44 -1.47
CA SER A 29 -7.81 5.91 -1.33
C SER A 29 -6.63 6.45 -0.51
N ILE A 30 -6.12 5.67 0.45
CA ILE A 30 -4.92 6.01 1.22
C ILE A 30 -3.69 5.87 0.32
N ILE A 31 -3.55 4.75 -0.39
CA ILE A 31 -2.42 4.51 -1.31
C ILE A 31 -2.34 5.60 -2.38
N GLU A 32 -3.47 6.02 -2.95
CA GLU A 32 -3.52 7.08 -3.98
C GLU A 32 -2.98 8.43 -3.50
N LYS A 33 -3.09 8.73 -2.21
CA LYS A 33 -2.59 9.99 -1.63
C LYS A 33 -1.08 9.98 -1.39
N ILE A 34 -0.49 8.80 -1.18
CA ILE A 34 0.92 8.65 -0.78
C ILE A 34 1.81 8.15 -1.90
N PHE A 35 1.28 7.38 -2.84
CA PHE A 35 2.04 6.80 -3.93
C PHE A 35 2.16 7.78 -5.09
N GLN A 36 3.40 8.09 -5.46
CA GLN A 36 3.73 8.94 -6.61
C GLN A 36 4.42 8.06 -7.66
N PRO A 37 3.69 7.58 -8.69
CA PRO A 37 4.30 6.76 -9.72
C PRO A 37 5.28 7.56 -10.57
N ASN A 38 6.39 6.94 -10.96
CA ASN A 38 7.33 7.53 -11.91
C ASN A 38 6.67 7.80 -13.29
N ASN A 39 5.70 6.96 -13.68
CA ASN A 39 4.88 7.23 -14.85
C ASN A 39 3.54 7.87 -14.41
N PRO A 40 3.31 9.15 -14.71
CA PRO A 40 2.13 9.88 -14.25
C PRO A 40 0.81 9.38 -14.88
N LYS A 41 0.87 8.54 -15.92
CA LYS A 41 -0.31 7.93 -16.54
C LYS A 41 -0.82 6.69 -15.79
N ILE A 42 -0.07 6.21 -14.80
CA ILE A 42 -0.49 5.06 -13.98
C ILE A 42 -1.60 5.51 -13.04
N LYS A 43 -2.77 4.85 -13.16
CA LYS A 43 -3.86 4.96 -12.18
C LYS A 43 -3.80 3.77 -11.22
N ILE A 44 -3.98 4.04 -9.93
CA ILE A 44 -3.98 3.02 -8.87
C ILE A 44 -5.34 2.33 -8.79
N SER A 45 -6.44 3.09 -8.70
CA SER A 45 -7.77 2.57 -8.97
C SER A 45 -8.01 2.44 -10.47
N LYS A 46 -8.79 1.41 -10.85
CA LYS A 46 -9.33 1.28 -12.20
C LYS A 46 -10.44 2.30 -12.45
#